data_AF-A0A1R0KXI3-F1
#
_entry.id   AF-A0A1R0KXI3-F1
#
_cell.length_a   1.000
_cell.length_b   1.000
_cell.length_c   1.000
_cell.angle_alpha   90.00
_cell.angle_beta   90.00
_cell.angle_gamma   90.00
#
_symmetry.space_group_name_H-M   'P 1'
#
loop_
_entity.id
_entity.type
_entity.pdbx_description
1 polymer ?
#
loop_
_entity_poly.entity_id
_entity_poly.type
_entity_poly.pdbx_seq_one_letter_code
_entity_poly.pdbx_strand_id
1 'polypeptide(L)'
;MQPGPPYQQGPQQPYPPQGYPQQGYPQQYGYGAPPPKKSNTGLIVGIVIGAVVLLGGGGVGAFFLLSGDSSLSASSSPTSSKKAGPPDKYTAMPGCEKIGTGVRNLPPLETPKGEEPASTSNNEIVYTRSFCTWREPNAPSAMVGMYLSKSKEPGSGAGEAWAKASIENAVDAGGVLIPTMAKATKAVYAKLDSASQCQIKFQQGNVEAEIIVTGPDPSGTVNQTTCKENALKVAKATSEAIG
;
A
#
# COMPACT_ATOMS: atom_id res chain seq x y z
N MET A 1 -2.51 65.90 39.96
CA MET A 1 -1.97 64.65 39.40
C MET A 1 -0.91 65.05 38.40
N GLN A 2 0.37 64.82 38.70
CA GLN A 2 1.52 65.38 37.99
C GLN A 2 2.08 64.36 36.99
N PRO A 3 2.45 64.73 35.74
CA PRO A 3 2.95 63.79 34.73
C PRO A 3 4.34 63.26 35.06
N GLY A 4 4.54 61.95 34.90
CA GLY A 4 5.82 61.27 35.14
C GLY A 4 6.89 61.56 34.08
N PRO A 5 8.19 61.43 34.42
CA PRO A 5 9.30 61.80 33.54
C PRO A 5 9.57 60.78 32.41
N PRO A 6 10.15 61.24 31.27
CA PRO A 6 10.36 60.42 30.08
C PRO A 6 11.56 59.46 30.22
N TYR A 7 11.38 58.22 29.73
CA TYR A 7 12.43 57.21 29.67
C TYR A 7 13.41 57.50 28.52
N GLN A 8 14.70 57.56 28.85
CA GLN A 8 15.81 57.67 27.88
C GLN A 8 16.10 56.31 27.21
N GLN A 9 16.28 56.33 25.89
CA GLN A 9 16.78 55.22 25.09
C GLN A 9 18.32 55.16 25.18
N GLY A 10 18.86 54.00 25.59
CA GLY A 10 20.29 53.72 25.55
C GLY A 10 20.77 53.19 24.19
N PRO A 11 22.05 53.37 23.83
CA PRO A 11 22.59 53.00 22.51
C PRO A 11 22.70 51.48 22.31
N GLN A 12 22.27 51.00 21.14
CA GLN A 12 22.45 49.61 20.70
C GLN A 12 23.90 49.30 20.36
N GLN A 13 24.41 48.22 20.95
CA GLN A 13 25.73 47.63 20.66
C GLN A 13 25.63 46.58 19.54
N PRO A 14 26.54 46.56 18.55
CA PRO A 14 26.54 45.56 17.47
C PRO A 14 27.03 44.19 17.96
N TYR A 15 26.31 43.13 17.59
CA TYR A 15 26.65 41.74 17.92
C TYR A 15 27.71 41.19 16.93
N PRO A 16 28.81 40.57 17.41
CA PRO A 16 29.83 39.98 16.55
C PRO A 16 29.40 38.60 16.00
N PRO A 17 29.81 38.21 14.77
CA PRO A 17 29.44 36.93 14.17
C PRO A 17 30.19 35.76 14.84
N GLN A 18 29.41 34.79 15.33
CA GLN A 18 29.90 33.61 16.02
C GLN A 18 30.20 32.49 15.00
N GLY A 19 31.49 32.22 14.80
CA GLY A 19 31.99 31.12 13.96
C GLY A 19 31.89 29.77 14.67
N TYR A 20 31.38 28.75 13.96
CA TYR A 20 31.30 27.38 14.45
C TYR A 20 32.65 26.67 14.32
N PRO A 21 33.17 26.03 15.39
CA PRO A 21 34.34 25.16 15.29
C PRO A 21 33.98 23.80 14.67
N GLN A 22 34.69 23.46 13.58
CA GLN A 22 34.71 22.15 12.94
C GLN A 22 35.46 21.15 13.84
N GLN A 23 34.75 20.12 14.31
CA GLN A 23 35.28 19.09 15.18
C GLN A 23 35.90 17.97 14.33
N GLY A 24 37.24 17.87 14.40
CA GLY A 24 38.02 16.85 13.68
C GLY A 24 37.78 15.44 14.22
N TYR A 25 37.52 14.51 13.31
CA TYR A 25 37.43 13.08 13.59
C TYR A 25 38.83 12.44 13.63
N PRO A 26 39.14 11.57 14.62
CA PRO A 26 40.38 10.81 14.65
C PRO A 26 40.39 9.69 13.61
N GLN A 27 41.54 9.57 12.93
CA GLN A 27 41.89 8.55 11.95
C GLN A 27 42.01 7.16 12.60
N GLN A 28 41.22 6.20 12.11
CA GLN A 28 41.36 4.78 12.42
C GLN A 28 42.02 4.04 11.25
N TYR A 29 43.17 3.43 11.54
CA TYR A 29 43.92 2.54 10.67
C TYR A 29 43.16 1.22 10.40
N GLY A 30 43.16 0.77 9.14
CA GLY A 30 43.17 -0.64 8.76
C GLY A 30 41.82 -1.29 8.42
N TYR A 31 41.53 -1.46 7.13
CA TYR A 31 41.33 -2.77 6.47
C TYR A 31 41.13 -2.52 4.96
N GLY A 32 41.87 -3.25 4.12
CA GLY A 32 41.78 -3.13 2.67
C GLY A 32 40.37 -3.37 2.17
N ALA A 33 39.91 -2.52 1.25
CA ALA A 33 38.63 -2.70 0.58
C ALA A 33 38.64 -4.05 -0.17
N PRO A 34 37.59 -4.89 -0.03
CA PRO A 34 37.46 -6.09 -0.84
C PRO A 34 37.44 -5.71 -2.33
N PRO A 35 38.06 -6.50 -3.22
CA PRO A 35 38.13 -6.17 -4.63
C PRO A 35 36.72 -5.98 -5.20
N PRO A 36 36.50 -4.95 -6.05
CA PRO A 36 35.18 -4.67 -6.60
C PRO A 36 34.67 -5.91 -7.33
N LYS A 37 33.52 -6.44 -6.89
CA LYS A 37 32.84 -7.53 -7.58
C LYS A 37 32.48 -7.04 -8.98
N LYS A 38 33.12 -7.62 -9.99
CA LYS A 38 32.81 -7.36 -11.41
C LYS A 38 31.34 -7.66 -11.62
N SER A 39 30.55 -6.62 -11.84
CA SER A 39 29.13 -6.76 -12.09
C SER A 39 28.92 -7.24 -13.52
N ASN A 40 28.24 -8.38 -13.66
CA ASN A 40 27.77 -8.85 -14.96
C ASN A 40 26.56 -8.06 -15.44
N THR A 41 26.19 -6.95 -14.77
CA THR A 41 25.05 -6.10 -15.12
C THR A 41 25.13 -5.62 -16.56
N GLY A 42 26.31 -5.22 -17.04
CA GLY A 42 26.49 -4.82 -18.44
C GLY A 42 26.26 -5.97 -19.43
N LEU A 43 26.67 -7.19 -19.07
CA LEU A 43 26.46 -8.39 -19.87
C LEU A 43 24.99 -8.84 -19.85
N ILE A 44 24.33 -8.78 -18.71
CA ILE A 44 22.91 -9.09 -18.56
C ILE A 44 22.06 -8.09 -19.35
N VAL A 45 22.33 -6.79 -19.23
CA VAL A 45 21.64 -5.76 -20.01
C VAL A 45 21.89 -5.95 -21.50
N GLY A 46 23.12 -6.29 -21.91
CA GLY A 46 23.44 -6.61 -23.30
C GLY A 46 22.67 -7.83 -23.83
N ILE A 47 22.56 -8.90 -23.03
CA ILE A 47 21.79 -10.11 -23.39
C ILE A 47 20.29 -9.81 -23.45
N VAL A 48 19.76 -9.02 -22.51
CA VAL A 48 18.34 -8.66 -22.49
C VAL A 48 17.99 -7.80 -23.71
N ILE A 49 18.81 -6.81 -24.04
CA ILE A 49 18.60 -6.00 -25.26
C ILE A 49 18.74 -6.88 -26.51
N GLY A 50 19.76 -7.74 -26.57
CA GLY A 50 19.95 -8.67 -27.68
C GLY A 50 18.78 -9.65 -27.85
N ALA A 51 18.23 -10.17 -26.75
CA ALA A 51 17.07 -11.05 -26.75
C ALA A 51 15.79 -10.31 -27.16
N VAL A 52 15.59 -9.07 -26.71
CA VAL A 52 14.47 -8.23 -27.14
C VAL A 52 14.58 -7.89 -28.63
N VAL A 53 15.78 -7.62 -29.13
CA VAL A 53 16.03 -7.37 -30.57
C VAL A 53 15.88 -8.66 -31.39
N LEU A 54 16.24 -9.84 -30.87
CA LEU A 54 16.02 -11.11 -31.58
C LEU A 54 14.53 -11.51 -31.59
N LEU A 55 13.83 -11.35 -30.46
CA LEU A 55 12.41 -11.66 -30.33
C LEU A 55 11.52 -10.63 -31.05
N GLY A 56 11.93 -9.36 -31.10
CA GLY A 56 11.23 -8.30 -31.86
C GLY A 56 11.66 -8.20 -33.33
N GLY A 57 12.94 -8.46 -33.63
CA GLY A 57 13.54 -8.30 -34.96
C GLY A 57 13.30 -9.47 -35.91
N GLY A 58 13.05 -10.68 -35.38
CA GLY A 58 12.66 -11.83 -36.20
C GLY A 58 11.37 -11.61 -37.00
N GLY A 59 10.44 -10.78 -36.48
CA GLY A 59 9.20 -10.42 -37.17
C GLY A 59 9.38 -9.36 -38.27
N VAL A 60 10.28 -8.39 -38.07
CA VAL A 60 10.47 -7.28 -39.02
C VAL A 60 11.30 -7.72 -40.24
N GLY A 61 12.29 -8.61 -40.04
CA GLY A 61 13.10 -9.16 -41.13
C GLY A 61 12.30 -10.03 -42.10
N ALA A 62 11.36 -10.83 -41.60
CA ALA A 62 10.44 -11.62 -42.43
C ALA A 62 9.41 -10.74 -43.16
N PHE A 63 8.93 -9.67 -42.53
CA PHE A 63 7.98 -8.74 -43.14
C PHE A 63 8.59 -7.94 -44.30
N PHE A 64 9.86 -7.53 -44.19
CA PHE A 64 10.53 -6.80 -45.28
C PHE A 64 10.96 -7.70 -46.45
N LEU A 65 11.22 -8.99 -46.24
CA LEU A 65 11.53 -9.94 -47.32
C LEU A 65 10.29 -10.43 -48.08
N LEU A 66 9.09 -10.35 -47.50
CA LEU A 66 7.83 -10.75 -48.15
C LEU A 66 7.02 -9.59 -48.75
N SER A 67 7.39 -8.33 -48.53
CA SER A 67 6.63 -7.15 -49.02
C SER A 67 7.03 -6.66 -50.42
N GLY A 68 7.74 -7.50 -51.19
CA GLY A 68 8.06 -7.23 -52.59
C GLY A 68 7.02 -7.83 -53.53
N ASP A 69 5.76 -7.40 -53.43
CA ASP A 69 4.89 -7.10 -54.58
C ASP A 69 3.46 -6.74 -54.13
N SER A 70 2.89 -5.75 -54.80
CA SER A 70 1.46 -5.48 -54.95
C SER A 70 0.60 -4.94 -53.78
N SER A 71 0.25 -3.67 -54.00
CA SER A 71 -1.08 -3.04 -53.79
C SER A 71 -1.43 -2.43 -52.43
N LEU A 72 -1.59 -1.11 -52.49
CA LEU A 72 -2.24 -0.22 -51.53
C LEU A 72 -3.57 -0.83 -51.04
N SER A 73 -3.62 -1.24 -49.78
CA SER A 73 -4.87 -1.54 -49.08
C SER A 73 -4.85 -0.92 -47.69
N ALA A 74 -5.97 -0.25 -47.41
CA ALA A 74 -6.32 0.53 -46.23
C ALA A 74 -5.53 0.25 -44.95
N SER A 75 -4.90 1.30 -44.44
CA SER A 75 -4.46 1.42 -43.05
C SER A 75 -5.70 1.34 -42.15
N SER A 76 -6.04 0.13 -41.69
CA SER A 76 -6.91 -0.05 -40.54
C SER A 76 -6.13 0.42 -39.31
N SER A 77 -6.55 1.54 -38.74
CA SER A 77 -6.07 2.04 -37.45
C SER A 77 -6.11 0.90 -36.43
N PRO A 78 -5.12 0.74 -35.53
CA PRO A 78 -5.23 -0.23 -34.46
C PRO A 78 -6.44 0.18 -33.63
N THR A 79 -7.52 -0.60 -33.72
CA THR A 79 -8.62 -0.49 -32.77
C THR A 79 -8.00 -0.86 -31.43
N SER A 80 -7.84 0.12 -30.53
CA SER A 80 -7.53 -0.15 -29.14
C SER A 80 -8.61 -1.09 -28.62
N SER A 81 -8.30 -2.38 -28.56
CA SER A 81 -9.15 -3.36 -27.93
C SER A 81 -9.31 -2.94 -26.48
N LYS A 82 -10.50 -2.41 -26.16
CA LYS A 82 -10.88 -2.00 -24.82
C LYS A 82 -10.64 -3.18 -23.87
N LYS A 83 -9.81 -2.99 -22.85
CA LYS A 83 -9.52 -4.06 -21.87
C LYS A 83 -10.84 -4.45 -21.22
N ALA A 84 -11.21 -5.73 -21.30
CA ALA A 84 -12.46 -6.24 -20.75
C ALA A 84 -12.18 -7.09 -19.50
N GLY A 85 -12.96 -6.87 -18.45
CA GLY A 85 -12.90 -7.57 -17.18
C GLY A 85 -14.19 -7.37 -16.38
N PRO A 86 -14.25 -7.86 -15.13
CA PRO A 86 -15.41 -7.65 -14.27
C PRO A 86 -15.66 -6.16 -14.02
N PRO A 87 -16.93 -5.72 -13.92
CA PRO A 87 -17.24 -4.38 -13.44
C PRO A 87 -16.91 -4.28 -11.94
N ASP A 88 -16.56 -3.07 -11.49
CA ASP A 88 -16.37 -2.78 -10.07
C ASP A 88 -17.68 -3.05 -9.31
N LYS A 89 -17.61 -3.82 -8.22
CA LYS A 89 -18.77 -4.20 -7.42
C LYS A 89 -19.21 -3.10 -6.45
N TYR A 90 -18.25 -2.36 -5.89
CA TYR A 90 -18.49 -1.33 -4.88
C TYR A 90 -18.03 0.04 -5.35
N THR A 91 -18.78 1.06 -4.93
CA THR A 91 -18.50 2.47 -5.24
C THR A 91 -18.11 3.29 -4.02
N ALA A 92 -18.28 2.76 -2.82
CA ALA A 92 -17.97 3.35 -1.52
C ALA A 92 -17.70 2.25 -0.48
N MET A 93 -16.96 2.59 0.57
CA MET A 93 -16.72 1.76 1.75
C MET A 93 -17.77 2.03 2.83
N PRO A 94 -18.08 1.05 3.70
CA PRO A 94 -19.01 1.27 4.81
C PRO A 94 -18.43 2.22 5.87
N GLY A 95 -19.30 2.91 6.59
CA GLY A 95 -18.92 3.68 7.76
C GLY A 95 -18.43 2.79 8.92
N CYS A 96 -17.52 3.33 9.73
CA CYS A 96 -16.90 2.60 10.84
C CYS A 96 -17.91 2.17 11.90
N GLU A 97 -18.96 2.95 12.13
CA GLU A 97 -20.03 2.65 13.09
C GLU A 97 -20.73 1.35 12.71
N LYS A 98 -21.02 1.16 11.41
CA LYS A 98 -21.68 -0.04 10.90
C LYS A 98 -20.86 -1.30 11.19
N ILE A 99 -19.54 -1.24 10.99
CA ILE A 99 -18.63 -2.36 11.32
C ILE A 99 -18.66 -2.64 12.83
N GLY A 100 -18.58 -1.58 13.64
CA GLY A 100 -18.55 -1.69 15.10
C GLY A 100 -19.79 -2.37 15.68
N THR A 101 -20.98 -2.13 15.12
CA THR A 101 -22.22 -2.78 15.58
C THR A 101 -22.22 -4.31 15.42
N GLY A 102 -21.40 -4.85 14.52
CA GLY A 102 -21.29 -6.29 14.26
C GLY A 102 -20.36 -7.02 15.23
N VAL A 103 -19.63 -6.32 16.09
CA VAL A 103 -18.62 -6.91 16.98
C VAL A 103 -18.91 -6.52 18.43
N ARG A 104 -19.09 -7.53 19.29
CA ARG A 104 -19.30 -7.30 20.73
C ARG A 104 -17.99 -6.93 21.41
N ASN A 105 -18.09 -6.04 22.41
CA ASN A 105 -16.98 -5.64 23.29
C ASN A 105 -15.77 -5.06 22.55
N LEU A 106 -16.01 -4.33 21.44
CA LEU A 106 -14.98 -3.45 20.92
C LEU A 106 -14.79 -2.27 21.89
N PRO A 107 -13.55 -1.78 22.06
CA PRO A 107 -13.32 -0.48 22.70
C PRO A 107 -14.09 0.65 21.99
N PRO A 108 -14.13 1.86 22.56
CA PRO A 108 -14.68 3.03 21.89
C PRO A 108 -14.03 3.27 20.52
N LEU A 109 -14.87 3.64 19.54
CA LEU A 109 -14.42 4.05 18.21
C LEU A 109 -13.75 5.43 18.32
N GLU A 110 -12.52 5.54 17.83
CA GLU A 110 -11.88 6.84 17.59
C GLU A 110 -12.56 7.55 16.42
N THR A 111 -12.66 8.88 16.48
CA THR A 111 -13.34 9.68 15.43
C THR A 111 -12.79 9.34 14.04
N PRO A 112 -13.61 8.75 13.15
CA PRO A 112 -13.16 8.34 11.83
C PRO A 112 -12.96 9.55 10.92
N LYS A 113 -11.95 9.49 10.06
CA LYS A 113 -11.66 10.53 9.06
C LYS A 113 -12.53 10.43 7.79
N GLY A 114 -13.23 9.32 7.61
CA GLY A 114 -13.98 9.02 6.38
C GLY A 114 -13.09 8.40 5.29
N GLU A 115 -13.51 8.56 4.03
CA GLU A 115 -12.72 8.13 2.87
C GLU A 115 -11.75 9.24 2.43
N GLU A 116 -10.50 8.85 2.17
CA GLU A 116 -9.47 9.75 1.66
C GLU A 116 -8.80 9.14 0.43
N PRO A 117 -8.33 9.96 -0.53
CA PRO A 117 -7.51 9.46 -1.64
C PRO A 117 -6.24 8.77 -1.12
N ALA A 118 -5.89 7.65 -1.75
CA ALA A 118 -4.67 6.91 -1.50
C ALA A 118 -3.77 6.95 -2.74
N SER A 119 -2.46 7.09 -2.53
CA SER A 119 -1.48 7.04 -3.63
C SER A 119 -1.34 5.61 -4.14
N THR A 120 -1.20 5.46 -5.46
CA THR A 120 -0.89 4.18 -6.11
C THR A 120 -0.05 4.45 -7.35
N SER A 121 0.83 3.49 -7.70
CA SER A 121 1.55 3.50 -8.98
C SER A 121 0.68 3.01 -10.14
N ASN A 122 -0.48 2.40 -9.85
CA ASN A 122 -1.39 1.92 -10.87
C ASN A 122 -2.23 3.07 -11.44
N ASN A 123 -1.93 3.43 -12.69
CA ASN A 123 -2.61 4.50 -13.39
C ASN A 123 -4.00 4.10 -13.96
N GLU A 124 -4.39 2.82 -13.87
CA GLU A 124 -5.69 2.31 -14.33
C GLU A 124 -6.80 2.45 -13.27
N ILE A 125 -6.46 2.82 -12.02
CA ILE A 125 -7.44 2.89 -10.92
C ILE A 125 -7.45 4.25 -10.21
N VAL A 126 -8.58 4.57 -9.60
CA VAL A 126 -8.71 5.54 -8.51
C VAL A 126 -8.68 4.76 -7.21
N TYR A 127 -7.79 5.13 -6.29
CA TYR A 127 -7.59 4.41 -5.04
C TYR A 127 -8.01 5.29 -3.87
N THR A 128 -8.95 4.82 -3.05
CA THR A 128 -9.36 5.48 -1.81
C THR A 128 -9.15 4.54 -0.64
N ARG A 129 -8.93 5.10 0.55
CA ARG A 129 -8.76 4.35 1.78
C ARG A 129 -9.62 4.92 2.89
N SER A 130 -9.98 4.09 3.85
CA SER A 130 -10.62 4.50 5.10
C SER A 130 -10.07 3.68 6.25
N PHE A 131 -10.00 4.28 7.43
CA PHE A 131 -9.49 3.63 8.64
C PHE A 131 -10.50 3.77 9.77
N CYS A 132 -10.74 2.65 10.44
CA CYS A 132 -11.54 2.56 11.65
C CYS A 132 -10.66 2.01 12.78
N THR A 133 -10.62 2.71 13.90
CA THR A 133 -9.80 2.32 15.06
C THR A 133 -10.66 2.26 16.31
N TRP A 134 -10.72 1.11 16.95
CA TRP A 134 -11.33 0.94 18.26
C TRP A 134 -10.22 0.75 19.29
N ARG A 135 -10.11 1.70 20.22
CA ARG A 135 -9.03 1.72 21.19
C ARG A 135 -9.46 2.34 22.52
N GLU A 136 -8.89 1.81 23.59
CA GLU A 136 -8.81 2.47 24.89
C GLU A 136 -7.48 2.11 25.59
N PRO A 137 -7.04 2.90 26.58
CA PRO A 137 -5.82 2.59 27.33
C PRO A 137 -5.87 1.22 28.01
N ASN A 138 -4.78 0.46 27.92
CA ASN A 138 -4.59 -0.84 28.58
C ASN A 138 -5.58 -1.95 28.19
N ALA A 139 -6.28 -1.80 27.05
CA ALA A 139 -7.15 -2.83 26.50
C ALA A 139 -6.70 -3.27 25.10
N PRO A 140 -7.10 -4.46 24.64
CA PRO A 140 -6.90 -4.86 23.25
C PRO A 140 -7.54 -3.85 22.30
N SER A 141 -6.92 -3.59 21.16
CA SER A 141 -7.44 -2.69 20.12
C SER A 141 -7.70 -3.43 18.82
N ALA A 142 -8.58 -2.84 18.00
CA ALA A 142 -8.82 -3.29 16.63
C ALA A 142 -8.67 -2.11 15.67
N MET A 143 -8.01 -2.35 14.55
CA MET A 143 -7.91 -1.42 13.44
C MET A 143 -8.39 -2.13 12.18
N VAL A 144 -9.22 -1.44 11.40
CA VAL A 144 -9.66 -1.87 10.08
C VAL A 144 -9.21 -0.81 9.09
N GLY A 145 -8.28 -1.16 8.20
CA GLY A 145 -7.97 -0.39 7.01
C GLY A 145 -8.73 -0.97 5.83
N MET A 146 -9.57 -0.17 5.18
CA MET A 146 -10.24 -0.56 3.94
C MET A 146 -9.66 0.25 2.80
N TYR A 147 -9.54 -0.38 1.63
CA TYR A 147 -9.10 0.27 0.41
C TYR A 147 -10.03 -0.12 -0.73
N LEU A 148 -10.48 0.89 -1.46
CA LEU A 148 -11.38 0.76 -2.58
C LEU A 148 -10.63 1.13 -3.86
N SER A 149 -10.53 0.17 -4.77
CA SER A 149 -9.88 0.32 -6.07
C SER A 149 -10.96 0.43 -7.14
N LYS A 150 -11.17 1.63 -7.67
CA LYS A 150 -12.13 1.84 -8.76
C LYS A 150 -11.41 1.87 -10.09
N SER A 151 -11.82 1.03 -11.02
CA SER A 151 -11.36 1.06 -12.40
C SER A 151 -11.67 2.44 -13.03
N LYS A 152 -10.66 3.12 -13.57
CA LYS A 152 -10.88 4.37 -14.33
C LYS A 152 -11.66 4.12 -15.61
N GLU A 153 -11.41 2.97 -16.22
CA GLU A 153 -12.19 2.45 -17.34
C GLU A 153 -13.24 1.45 -16.81
N PRO A 154 -14.54 1.78 -16.86
CA PRO A 154 -15.59 0.87 -16.40
C PRO A 154 -15.55 -0.46 -17.16
N GLY A 155 -15.61 -1.56 -16.41
CA GLY A 155 -15.57 -2.92 -16.97
C GLY A 155 -14.19 -3.38 -17.44
N SER A 156 -13.12 -2.68 -17.08
CA SER A 156 -11.75 -3.14 -17.36
C SER A 156 -11.25 -4.22 -16.39
N GLY A 157 -11.90 -4.39 -15.23
CA GLY A 157 -11.48 -5.29 -14.17
C GLY A 157 -10.24 -4.83 -13.39
N ALA A 158 -9.72 -3.63 -13.65
CA ALA A 158 -8.50 -3.13 -13.01
C ALA A 158 -8.64 -3.00 -11.48
N GLY A 159 -9.80 -2.55 -11.01
CA GLY A 159 -10.11 -2.41 -9.58
C GLY A 159 -10.07 -3.73 -8.83
N GLU A 160 -10.79 -4.74 -9.32
CA GLU A 160 -10.80 -6.08 -8.71
C GLU A 160 -9.43 -6.76 -8.81
N ALA A 161 -8.75 -6.64 -9.96
CA ALA A 161 -7.41 -7.20 -10.12
C ALA A 161 -6.41 -6.63 -9.10
N TRP A 162 -6.50 -5.32 -8.82
CA TRP A 162 -5.66 -4.68 -7.80
C TRP A 162 -5.93 -5.22 -6.40
N ALA A 163 -7.20 -5.24 -5.97
CA ALA A 163 -7.57 -5.76 -4.65
C ALA A 163 -7.19 -7.24 -4.48
N LYS A 164 -7.31 -8.03 -5.55
CA LYS A 164 -6.92 -9.44 -5.56
C LYS A 164 -5.41 -9.62 -5.35
N ALA A 165 -4.58 -8.80 -6.02
CA ALA A 165 -3.13 -8.89 -5.95
C ALA A 165 -2.59 -8.71 -4.52
N SER A 166 -3.23 -7.85 -3.71
CA SER A 166 -2.84 -7.67 -2.29
C SER A 166 -2.97 -8.96 -1.47
N ILE A 167 -3.99 -9.78 -1.73
CA ILE A 167 -4.18 -11.07 -1.06
C ILE A 167 -3.21 -12.13 -1.60
N GLU A 168 -2.93 -12.13 -2.90
CA GLU A 168 -1.92 -13.01 -3.49
C GLU A 168 -0.53 -12.73 -2.90
N ASN A 169 -0.13 -11.47 -2.81
CA ASN A 169 1.12 -11.06 -2.17
C ASN A 169 1.18 -11.50 -0.69
N ALA A 170 0.08 -11.41 0.05
CA ALA A 170 0.03 -11.84 1.44
C ALA A 170 0.17 -13.35 1.60
N VAL A 171 -0.34 -14.14 0.65
CA VAL A 171 -0.14 -15.59 0.61
C VAL A 171 1.31 -15.92 0.26
N ASP A 172 1.89 -15.25 -0.74
CA ASP A 172 3.28 -15.45 -1.15
C ASP A 172 4.28 -15.09 -0.03
N ALA A 173 3.90 -14.13 0.83
CA ALA A 173 4.65 -13.78 2.04
C ALA A 173 4.54 -14.83 3.18
N GLY A 174 3.85 -15.96 2.95
CA GLY A 174 3.65 -17.03 3.93
C GLY A 174 2.36 -16.90 4.75
N GLY A 175 1.40 -16.11 4.29
CA GLY A 175 0.07 -16.04 4.89
C GLY A 175 -0.72 -17.35 4.72
N VAL A 176 -1.59 -17.64 5.68
CA VAL A 176 -2.40 -18.87 5.69
C VAL A 176 -3.83 -18.55 5.29
N LEU A 177 -4.32 -19.20 4.22
CA LEU A 177 -5.69 -18.99 3.73
C LEU A 177 -6.74 -19.31 4.80
N ILE A 178 -7.77 -18.48 4.85
CA ILE A 178 -8.96 -18.69 5.67
C ILE A 178 -10.01 -19.35 4.76
N PRO A 179 -10.45 -20.59 5.04
CA PRO A 179 -11.32 -21.34 4.13
C PRO A 179 -12.68 -20.69 3.88
N THR A 180 -13.26 -20.05 4.91
CA THR A 180 -14.61 -19.46 4.84
C THR A 180 -14.60 -18.08 5.47
N MET A 181 -15.01 -17.06 4.70
CA MET A 181 -15.07 -15.69 5.19
C MET A 181 -16.28 -14.94 4.63
N ALA A 182 -17.38 -14.96 5.38
CA ALA A 182 -18.62 -14.22 5.14
C ALA A 182 -18.94 -14.02 3.65
N LYS A 183 -18.86 -12.78 3.14
CA LYS A 183 -19.15 -12.43 1.74
C LYS A 183 -17.90 -12.20 0.90
N ALA A 184 -16.73 -12.33 1.49
CA ALA A 184 -15.48 -12.08 0.80
C ALA A 184 -15.09 -13.24 -0.09
N THR A 185 -14.43 -12.90 -1.18
CA THR A 185 -13.95 -13.87 -2.17
C THR A 185 -12.76 -14.65 -1.62
N LYS A 186 -11.83 -13.97 -0.93
CA LYS A 186 -10.61 -14.58 -0.41
C LYS A 186 -10.15 -13.87 0.85
N ALA A 187 -9.64 -14.62 1.81
CA ALA A 187 -9.09 -14.09 3.06
C ALA A 187 -7.88 -14.90 3.53
N VAL A 188 -6.98 -14.24 4.25
CA VAL A 188 -5.71 -14.81 4.71
C VAL A 188 -5.37 -14.30 6.10
N TYR A 189 -4.89 -15.17 6.98
CA TYR A 189 -4.13 -14.77 8.15
C TYR A 189 -2.75 -14.33 7.66
N ALA A 190 -2.53 -13.02 7.60
CA ALA A 190 -1.27 -12.46 7.13
C ALA A 190 -0.15 -12.75 8.14
N LYS A 191 1.05 -13.03 7.62
CA LYS A 191 2.24 -13.17 8.45
C LYS A 191 2.65 -11.79 8.95
N LEU A 192 2.76 -11.64 10.27
CA LEU A 192 3.36 -10.49 10.93
C LEU A 192 4.55 -10.97 11.74
N ASP A 193 5.61 -10.16 11.78
CA ASP A 193 6.78 -10.39 12.64
C ASP A 193 6.56 -9.81 14.07
N SER A 194 5.33 -9.44 14.41
CA SER A 194 4.95 -8.92 15.73
C SER A 194 4.29 -9.98 16.59
N ALA A 195 4.79 -10.16 17.81
CA ALA A 195 4.21 -11.08 18.79
C ALA A 195 2.99 -10.49 19.54
N SER A 196 2.77 -9.18 19.46
CA SER A 196 1.66 -8.47 20.13
C SER A 196 0.43 -8.31 19.23
N GLN A 197 0.52 -8.71 17.96
CA GLN A 197 -0.49 -8.46 16.95
C GLN A 197 -0.83 -9.72 16.14
N CYS A 198 -1.98 -9.66 15.49
CA CYS A 198 -2.35 -10.56 14.41
C CYS A 198 -3.09 -9.77 13.34
N GLN A 199 -3.00 -10.25 12.09
CA GLN A 199 -3.62 -9.59 10.95
C GLN A 199 -4.41 -10.57 10.10
N ILE A 200 -5.58 -10.11 9.64
CA ILE A 200 -6.31 -10.72 8.54
C ILE A 200 -6.32 -9.72 7.39
N LYS A 201 -6.05 -10.20 6.17
CA LYS A 201 -6.34 -9.47 4.94
C LYS A 201 -7.41 -10.20 4.16
N PHE A 202 -8.30 -9.46 3.52
CA PHE A 202 -9.28 -10.06 2.62
C PHE A 202 -9.62 -9.18 1.44
N GLN A 203 -10.12 -9.82 0.40
CA GLN A 203 -10.63 -9.18 -0.81
C GLN A 203 -12.09 -9.56 -1.03
N GLN A 204 -12.90 -8.57 -1.37
CA GLN A 204 -14.31 -8.70 -1.71
C GLN A 204 -14.58 -7.76 -2.89
N GLY A 205 -14.68 -8.33 -4.10
CA GLY A 205 -14.75 -7.55 -5.34
C GLY A 205 -13.54 -6.62 -5.49
N ASN A 206 -13.80 -5.32 -5.68
CA ASN A 206 -12.80 -4.28 -5.83
C ASN A 206 -12.45 -3.55 -4.50
N VAL A 207 -12.78 -4.16 -3.36
CA VAL A 207 -12.37 -3.72 -2.02
C VAL A 207 -11.40 -4.72 -1.43
N GLU A 208 -10.31 -4.22 -0.86
CA GLU A 208 -9.45 -4.95 0.06
C GLU A 208 -9.60 -4.39 1.48
N ALA A 209 -9.48 -5.25 2.48
CA ALA A 209 -9.51 -4.84 3.87
C ALA A 209 -8.42 -5.55 4.67
N GLU A 210 -7.78 -4.78 5.55
CA GLU A 210 -6.77 -5.21 6.49
C GLU A 210 -7.29 -5.01 7.91
N ILE A 211 -7.26 -6.07 8.70
CA ILE A 211 -7.75 -6.09 10.07
C ILE A 211 -6.57 -6.42 10.95
N ILE A 212 -6.21 -5.49 11.83
CA ILE A 212 -5.14 -5.67 12.80
C ILE A 212 -5.77 -5.66 14.19
N VAL A 213 -5.53 -6.71 14.95
CA VAL A 213 -5.85 -6.75 16.38
C VAL A 213 -4.56 -6.71 17.17
N THR A 214 -4.49 -5.83 18.16
CA THR A 214 -3.33 -5.66 19.04
C THR A 214 -3.73 -6.02 20.46
N GLY A 215 -2.83 -6.71 21.18
CA GLY A 215 -3.00 -6.97 22.61
C GLY A 215 -2.99 -5.69 23.45
N PRO A 216 -3.31 -5.79 24.76
CA PRO A 216 -3.36 -4.63 25.66
C PRO A 216 -1.99 -3.97 25.88
N ASP A 217 -0.91 -4.77 25.77
CA ASP A 217 0.47 -4.29 25.75
C ASP A 217 1.03 -4.43 24.32
N PRO A 218 1.31 -3.30 23.62
CA PRO A 218 1.84 -3.34 22.26
C PRO A 218 3.28 -3.88 22.18
N SER A 219 4.02 -3.87 23.28
CA SER A 219 5.37 -4.43 23.40
C SER A 219 5.40 -5.89 23.89
N GLY A 220 4.26 -6.38 24.37
CA GLY A 220 4.12 -7.69 24.96
C GLY A 220 3.92 -8.81 23.94
N THR A 221 3.44 -9.95 24.45
CA THR A 221 2.99 -11.07 23.62
C THR A 221 1.49 -11.26 23.81
N VAL A 222 0.79 -11.58 22.73
CA VAL A 222 -0.63 -11.93 22.77
C VAL A 222 -0.82 -13.42 22.53
N ASN A 223 -1.86 -14.00 23.14
CA ASN A 223 -2.31 -15.32 22.73
C ASN A 223 -2.77 -15.26 21.26
N GLN A 224 -1.96 -15.84 20.37
CA GLN A 224 -2.16 -15.75 18.92
C GLN A 224 -3.48 -16.40 18.47
N THR A 225 -3.95 -17.43 19.17
CA THR A 225 -5.26 -18.06 18.89
C THR A 225 -6.39 -17.08 19.17
N THR A 226 -6.43 -16.51 20.39
CA THR A 226 -7.45 -15.52 20.78
C THR A 226 -7.38 -14.27 19.92
N CYS A 227 -6.17 -13.80 19.58
CA CYS A 227 -6.00 -12.66 18.69
C CYS A 227 -6.65 -12.95 17.33
N LYS A 228 -6.31 -14.08 16.69
CA LYS A 228 -6.84 -14.47 15.38
C LYS A 228 -8.35 -14.63 15.39
N GLU A 229 -8.92 -15.19 16.45
CA GLU A 229 -10.38 -15.29 16.62
C GLU A 229 -11.05 -13.92 16.68
N ASN A 230 -10.47 -12.97 17.42
CA ASN A 230 -11.00 -11.61 17.51
C ASN A 230 -10.84 -10.86 16.18
N ALA A 231 -9.70 -11.00 15.50
CA ALA A 231 -9.50 -10.45 14.17
C ALA A 231 -10.52 -11.04 13.18
N LEU A 232 -10.84 -12.33 13.28
CA LEU A 232 -11.84 -12.97 12.41
C LEU A 232 -13.26 -12.44 12.65
N LYS A 233 -13.64 -12.15 13.91
CA LYS A 233 -14.94 -11.51 14.21
C LYS A 233 -15.04 -10.14 13.56
N VAL A 234 -14.00 -9.32 13.70
CA VAL A 234 -13.93 -7.99 13.06
C VAL A 234 -13.95 -8.11 11.55
N ALA A 235 -13.15 -9.01 10.97
CA ALA A 235 -13.12 -9.24 9.52
C ALA A 235 -14.48 -9.65 8.94
N LYS A 236 -15.22 -10.54 9.64
CA LYS A 236 -16.58 -10.93 9.24
C LYS A 236 -17.55 -9.76 9.28
N ALA A 237 -17.54 -8.98 10.37
CA ALA A 237 -18.38 -7.78 10.48
C ALA A 237 -18.05 -6.76 9.39
N THR A 238 -16.77 -6.56 9.05
CA THR A 238 -16.36 -5.70 7.93
C THR A 238 -16.88 -6.22 6.59
N SER A 239 -16.71 -7.51 6.30
CA SER A 239 -17.21 -8.13 5.06
C SER A 239 -18.73 -8.03 4.92
N GLU A 240 -19.47 -8.21 6.02
CA GLU A 240 -20.93 -8.02 6.06
C GLU A 240 -21.34 -6.56 5.83
N ALA A 241 -20.59 -5.62 6.42
CA ALA A 241 -20.83 -4.19 6.28
C ALA A 241 -20.60 -3.68 4.85
N ILE A 242 -19.62 -4.23 4.14
CA ILE A 242 -19.31 -3.90 2.74
C ILE A 242 -20.47 -4.28 1.80
N GLY A 243 -21.06 -5.46 1.98
CA GLY A 243 -22.27 -5.86 1.24
C GLY A 243 -22.17 -7.12 0.40
#